data_AF-A0A564YU45-F1
#
_entry.id   AF-A0A564YU45-F1
#
_cell.length_a   1.000
_cell.length_b   1.000
_cell.length_c   1.000
_cell.angle_alpha   90.00
_cell.angle_beta   90.00
_cell.angle_gamma   90.00
#
_symmetry.space_group_name_H-M   'P 1'
#
loop_
_entity.id
_entity.type
_entity.pdbx_description
1 polymer ?
#
loop_
_entity_poly.entity_id
_entity_poly.type
_entity_poly.pdbx_seq_one_letter_code
_entity_poly.pdbx_strand_id
1 'polypeptide(L)'
;TILEIHRLIGESVLQLSYLSENRIAIVTKNDPNVLKVINLFTKKTDTKRHFGSHILYFKVIGDKLIVGLSSHIISTSLKNYSIEDVITDVAPGYKGLIAMSSNPVKYMAFPSSKDGHVKVVDLQTNTLVTTINAHYRKISALSMNDSETLIATASEIGTVIRVFDLPTGVKLKELRRGHSSSAFINSLVFSTHDEYLTCTSDKDTIHIFGLTKSGCPLPSSSSQETPAQQPAQQPSAMNPTASTSWSLGLISGMCESIYNSATYIPSVIGSAYISERDFAVAKIPSTKKCLHSKKFAFVTCFDKMWLLIAADFQG
;
A
#
# COMPACT_ATOMS: atom_id res chain seq x y z
N THR A 1 13.53 -23.37 2.77
CA THR A 1 14.51 -22.36 2.33
C THR A 1 14.87 -21.32 3.40
N ILE A 2 14.02 -20.36 3.81
CA ILE A 2 14.40 -19.37 4.84
C ILE A 2 14.56 -19.99 6.24
N LEU A 3 13.64 -20.86 6.67
CA LEU A 3 13.72 -21.57 7.95
C LEU A 3 14.98 -22.46 8.03
N GLU A 4 15.37 -23.02 6.89
CA GLU A 4 16.56 -23.86 6.77
C GLU A 4 17.84 -23.03 6.85
N ILE A 5 17.84 -21.83 6.24
CA ILE A 5 18.92 -20.85 6.38
C ILE A 5 19.04 -20.37 7.83
N HIS A 6 17.92 -20.07 8.51
CA HIS A 6 17.94 -19.73 9.94
C HIS A 6 18.52 -20.86 10.79
N ARG A 7 18.12 -22.11 10.53
CA ARG A 7 18.64 -23.29 11.22
C ARG A 7 20.13 -23.52 10.94
N LEU A 8 20.58 -23.18 9.74
CA LEU A 8 21.98 -23.33 9.31
C LEU A 8 22.89 -22.28 9.93
N ILE A 9 22.42 -21.03 10.07
CA ILE A 9 23.20 -19.94 10.63
C ILE A 9 23.16 -19.96 12.17
N GLY A 10 22.06 -20.46 12.76
CA GLY A 10 21.88 -20.44 14.22
C GLY A 10 21.63 -19.04 14.81
N GLU A 11 21.50 -18.02 13.95
CA GLU A 11 21.23 -16.64 14.34
C GLU A 11 19.90 -16.16 13.76
N SER A 12 19.29 -15.17 14.42
CA SER A 12 18.12 -14.49 13.87
C SER A 12 18.52 -13.60 12.69
N VAL A 13 18.17 -14.02 11.48
CA VAL A 13 18.32 -13.21 10.25
C VAL A 13 17.28 -12.09 10.21
N LEU A 14 17.74 -10.85 10.05
CA LEU A 14 16.89 -9.66 9.90
C LEU A 14 16.39 -9.51 8.47
N GLN A 15 17.29 -9.72 7.50
CA GLN A 15 16.99 -9.68 6.08
C GLN A 15 17.93 -10.61 5.30
N LEU A 16 17.41 -11.19 4.21
CA LEU A 16 18.17 -11.97 3.26
C LEU A 16 17.88 -11.52 1.82
N SER A 17 18.87 -11.69 0.94
CA SER A 17 18.69 -11.56 -0.50
C SER A 17 19.56 -12.60 -1.20
N TYR A 18 19.04 -13.18 -2.28
CA TYR A 18 19.83 -14.07 -3.14
C TYR A 18 20.72 -13.22 -4.06
N LEU A 19 22.00 -13.58 -4.15
CA LEU A 19 22.94 -13.00 -5.11
C LEU A 19 23.07 -13.90 -6.34
N SER A 20 23.04 -15.20 -6.11
CA SER A 20 23.03 -16.27 -7.12
C SER A 20 22.39 -17.50 -6.49
N GLU A 21 22.24 -18.58 -7.26
CA GLU A 21 21.71 -19.86 -6.74
C GLU A 21 22.45 -20.35 -5.49
N ASN A 22 23.76 -20.07 -5.40
CA ASN A 22 24.63 -20.61 -4.36
C ASN A 22 25.19 -19.56 -3.40
N ARG A 23 24.86 -18.28 -3.57
CA ARG A 23 25.30 -17.20 -2.69
C ARG A 23 24.12 -16.38 -2.20
N ILE A 24 24.08 -16.18 -0.89
CA ILE A 24 23.11 -15.32 -0.23
C ILE A 24 23.82 -14.20 0.51
N ALA A 25 23.23 -13.02 0.49
CA ALA A 25 23.60 -11.92 1.36
C ALA A 25 22.61 -11.89 2.54
N ILE A 26 23.14 -11.77 3.76
CA ILE A 26 22.33 -11.74 4.99
C ILE A 26 22.80 -10.63 5.93
N VAL A 27 21.86 -10.17 6.74
CA VAL A 27 22.13 -9.35 7.93
C VAL A 27 21.50 -10.04 9.13
N THR A 28 22.28 -10.15 10.21
CA THR A 28 21.92 -10.89 11.42
C THR A 28 21.60 -9.94 12.58
N LYS A 29 20.76 -10.36 13.53
CA LYS A 29 20.41 -9.54 14.70
C LYS A 29 21.61 -9.28 15.62
N ASN A 30 22.56 -10.21 15.68
CA ASN A 30 23.78 -10.08 16.47
C ASN A 30 24.72 -9.01 15.89
N ASP A 31 24.90 -9.04 14.56
CA ASP A 31 25.72 -8.08 13.82
C ASP A 31 24.90 -7.26 12.81
N PRO A 32 24.09 -6.30 13.26
CA PRO A 32 23.23 -5.50 12.38
C PRO A 32 24.00 -4.54 11.46
N ASN A 33 25.29 -4.31 11.71
CA ASN A 33 26.15 -3.42 10.92
C ASN A 33 26.96 -4.17 9.86
N VAL A 34 26.81 -5.49 9.77
CA VAL A 34 27.66 -6.34 8.94
C VAL A 34 26.79 -7.08 7.93
N LEU A 35 27.08 -6.86 6.65
CA LEU A 35 26.56 -7.67 5.57
C LEU A 35 27.47 -8.89 5.41
N LYS A 36 26.91 -10.08 5.62
CA LYS A 36 27.61 -11.37 5.47
C LYS A 36 27.14 -12.00 4.15
N VAL A 37 28.07 -12.34 3.26
CA VAL A 37 27.80 -13.17 2.09
C VAL A 37 28.19 -14.59 2.39
N ILE A 38 27.23 -15.51 2.28
CA ILE A 38 27.40 -16.92 2.60
C ILE A 38 27.23 -17.74 1.34
N ASN A 39 28.15 -18.69 1.14
CA ASN A 39 28.02 -19.72 0.13
C ASN A 39 27.18 -20.88 0.70
N LEU A 40 26.08 -21.22 0.02
CA LEU A 40 25.13 -22.22 0.49
C LEU A 40 25.70 -23.65 0.43
N PHE A 41 26.60 -23.95 -0.50
CA PHE A 41 27.22 -25.28 -0.60
C PHE A 41 28.27 -25.50 0.48
N THR A 42 29.19 -24.54 0.64
CA THR A 42 30.28 -24.67 1.61
C THR A 42 29.82 -24.33 3.03
N LYS A 43 28.67 -23.67 3.17
CA LYS A 43 28.13 -23.13 4.43
C LYS A 43 29.09 -22.17 5.14
N LYS A 44 30.05 -21.61 4.42
CA LYS A 44 31.04 -20.66 4.93
C LYS A 44 30.70 -19.24 4.48
N THR A 45 31.11 -18.27 5.29
CA THR A 45 31.03 -16.85 4.92
C THR A 45 32.17 -16.53 3.94
N ASP A 46 31.80 -16.20 2.70
CA ASP A 46 32.74 -15.79 1.66
C ASP A 46 33.24 -14.36 1.92
N THR A 47 32.35 -13.46 2.37
CA THR A 47 32.69 -12.04 2.55
C THR A 47 31.92 -11.43 3.72
N LYS A 48 32.60 -10.56 4.48
CA LYS A 48 31.98 -9.73 5.51
C LYS A 48 32.27 -8.26 5.20
N ARG A 49 31.21 -7.46 5.08
CA ARG A 49 31.33 -6.02 4.87
C ARG A 49 30.78 -5.26 6.06
N HIS A 50 31.62 -4.46 6.68
CA HIS A 50 31.25 -3.60 7.79
C HIS A 50 30.76 -2.25 7.28
N PHE A 51 29.63 -1.81 7.79
CA PHE A 51 29.08 -0.48 7.58
C PHE A 51 29.18 0.33 8.87
N GLY A 52 29.30 1.65 8.75
CA GLY A 52 29.41 2.54 9.91
C GLY A 52 28.12 2.69 10.74
N SER A 53 27.02 2.04 10.33
CA SER A 53 25.71 2.14 10.97
C SER A 53 24.89 0.87 10.73
N HIS A 54 23.77 0.73 11.45
CA HIS A 54 22.85 -0.39 11.31
C HIS A 54 22.26 -0.46 9.90
N ILE A 55 22.36 -1.63 9.28
CA ILE A 55 21.69 -1.95 8.03
C ILE A 55 20.24 -2.25 8.36
N LEU A 56 19.35 -1.37 7.91
CA LEU A 56 17.91 -1.53 8.09
C LEU A 56 17.27 -2.23 6.91
N TYR A 57 17.83 -1.99 5.72
CA TYR A 57 17.36 -2.58 4.48
C TYR A 57 18.54 -2.77 3.52
N PHE A 58 18.55 -3.83 2.71
CA PHE A 58 19.40 -3.88 1.52
C PHE A 58 18.71 -4.62 0.37
N LYS A 59 19.06 -4.26 -0.87
CA LYS A 59 18.57 -4.93 -2.07
C LYS A 59 19.65 -4.95 -3.16
N VAL A 60 19.71 -6.07 -3.86
CA VAL A 60 20.65 -6.29 -4.96
C VAL A 60 19.90 -6.04 -6.27
N ILE A 61 20.49 -5.21 -7.13
CA ILE A 61 19.91 -4.76 -8.40
C ILE A 61 21.01 -4.89 -9.47
N GLY A 62 21.00 -6.01 -10.20
CA GLY A 62 22.07 -6.34 -11.14
C GLY A 62 23.44 -6.31 -10.46
N ASP A 63 24.34 -5.44 -10.94
CA ASP A 63 25.69 -5.25 -10.40
C ASP A 63 25.76 -4.26 -9.21
N LYS A 64 24.62 -3.66 -8.81
CA LYS A 64 24.54 -2.71 -7.71
C LYS A 64 23.90 -3.34 -6.47
N LEU A 65 24.31 -2.85 -5.31
CA LEU A 65 23.76 -3.18 -3.99
C LEU A 65 23.33 -1.88 -3.32
N ILE A 66 22.03 -1.70 -3.16
CA ILE A 66 21.42 -0.60 -2.41
C ILE A 66 21.35 -1.00 -0.94
N VAL A 67 21.90 -0.17 -0.06
CA VAL A 67 21.91 -0.39 1.39
C VAL A 67 21.29 0.82 2.08
N GLY A 68 20.15 0.61 2.74
CA GLY A 68 19.52 1.56 3.63
C GLY A 68 20.10 1.45 5.03
N LEU A 69 20.92 2.42 5.41
CA LEU A 69 21.41 2.57 6.78
C LEU A 69 20.44 3.43 7.59
N SER A 70 20.67 3.54 8.89
CA SER A 70 19.83 4.36 9.78
C SER A 70 19.83 5.85 9.46
N SER A 71 20.88 6.36 8.82
CA SER A 71 21.07 7.79 8.53
C SER A 71 20.98 8.15 7.04
N HIS A 72 21.36 7.26 6.14
CA HIS A 72 21.42 7.51 4.70
C HIS A 72 21.29 6.20 3.92
N ILE A 73 20.96 6.31 2.63
CA ILE A 73 20.97 5.18 1.70
C ILE A 73 22.24 5.28 0.86
N ILE A 74 22.92 4.16 0.63
CA ILE A 74 24.09 4.10 -0.25
C ILE A 74 23.84 3.12 -1.39
N SER A 75 24.35 3.46 -2.56
CA SER A 75 24.52 2.53 -3.68
C SER A 75 25.98 2.08 -3.69
N THR A 76 26.19 0.77 -3.72
CA THR A 76 27.52 0.16 -3.74
C THR A 76 27.64 -0.82 -4.90
N SER A 77 28.83 -0.97 -5.47
CA SER A 77 29.08 -2.02 -6.46
C SER A 77 29.10 -3.39 -5.77
N LEU A 78 28.42 -4.38 -6.34
CA LEU A 78 28.39 -5.73 -5.76
C LEU A 78 29.75 -6.45 -5.84
N LYS A 79 30.63 -6.04 -6.77
CA LYS A 79 31.93 -6.71 -7.03
C LYS A 79 32.96 -6.44 -5.95
N ASN A 80 33.08 -5.19 -5.51
CA ASN A 80 34.11 -4.73 -4.57
C ASN A 80 33.52 -3.99 -3.36
N TYR A 81 32.20 -3.79 -3.29
CA TYR A 81 31.52 -3.00 -2.27
C TYR A 81 32.03 -1.55 -2.17
N SER A 82 32.53 -0.99 -3.27
CA SER A 82 32.85 0.43 -3.36
C SER A 82 31.56 1.25 -3.39
N ILE A 83 31.54 2.35 -2.63
CA ILE A 83 30.42 3.29 -2.61
C ILE A 83 30.44 4.05 -3.93
N GLU A 84 29.35 3.94 -4.70
CA GLU A 84 29.17 4.67 -5.96
C GLU A 84 28.39 5.96 -5.72
N ASP A 85 27.36 5.90 -4.88
CA ASP A 85 26.49 7.03 -4.60
C ASP A 85 25.94 7.00 -3.17
N VAL A 86 25.63 8.17 -2.63
CA VAL A 86 25.15 8.37 -1.25
C VAL A 86 23.92 9.29 -1.27
N ILE A 87 22.76 8.72 -0.98
CA ILE A 87 21.48 9.42 -0.87
C ILE A 87 21.26 9.79 0.60
N THR A 88 21.49 11.06 0.93
CA THR A 88 21.48 11.59 2.31
C THR A 88 20.16 12.22 2.75
N ASP A 89 19.18 12.35 1.86
CA ASP A 89 17.91 13.06 2.12
C ASP A 89 16.87 12.26 2.93
N VAL A 90 17.28 11.10 3.45
CA VAL A 90 16.39 10.24 4.24
C VAL A 90 16.22 10.87 5.62
N ALA A 91 14.98 11.16 6.03
CA ALA A 91 14.80 11.75 7.35
C ALA A 91 15.21 10.78 8.46
N PRO A 92 15.82 11.29 9.53
CA PRO A 92 16.09 10.50 10.72
C PRO A 92 14.78 9.99 11.32
N GLY A 93 14.74 8.70 11.64
CA GLY A 93 13.61 8.05 12.31
C GLY A 93 12.73 7.15 11.42
N TYR A 94 12.90 7.15 10.10
CA TYR A 94 12.08 6.33 9.20
C TYR A 94 12.40 4.82 9.16
N LYS A 95 13.19 4.28 10.13
CA LYS A 95 13.46 2.83 10.32
C LYS A 95 13.67 2.02 9.01
N GLY A 96 14.35 2.59 8.01
CA GLY A 96 14.63 1.92 6.73
C GLY A 96 13.42 1.76 5.82
N LEU A 97 12.42 2.65 5.91
CA LEU A 97 11.25 2.62 5.05
C LEU A 97 11.63 3.00 3.62
N ILE A 98 11.70 2.00 2.75
CA ILE A 98 12.04 2.12 1.34
C ILE A 98 11.07 1.24 0.56
N ALA A 99 10.58 1.72 -0.58
CA ALA A 99 9.79 0.93 -1.51
C ALA A 99 10.48 0.82 -2.86
N MET A 100 10.56 -0.42 -3.34
CA MET A 100 11.08 -0.81 -4.65
C MET A 100 10.28 -2.02 -5.12
N SER A 101 10.01 -2.07 -6.42
CA SER A 101 9.49 -3.22 -7.17
C SER A 101 10.39 -4.44 -7.03
N SER A 102 9.88 -5.65 -7.23
CA SER A 102 10.67 -6.88 -7.13
C SER A 102 11.69 -7.00 -8.26
N ASN A 103 11.24 -6.87 -9.52
CA ASN A 103 12.03 -6.91 -10.75
C ASN A 103 11.15 -6.49 -11.93
N PRO A 104 11.53 -5.53 -12.81
CA PRO A 104 12.75 -4.70 -12.79
C PRO A 104 12.74 -3.68 -11.64
N VAL A 105 13.91 -3.13 -11.29
CA VAL A 105 14.04 -2.07 -10.27
C VAL A 105 14.64 -0.81 -10.90
N LYS A 106 13.77 0.09 -11.33
CA LYS A 106 14.11 1.41 -11.88
C LYS A 106 13.92 2.50 -10.85
N TYR A 107 12.81 2.49 -10.12
CA TYR A 107 12.48 3.52 -9.16
C TYR A 107 12.69 3.06 -7.72
N MET A 108 13.22 3.96 -6.89
CA MET A 108 13.25 3.81 -5.45
C MET A 108 12.50 4.97 -4.82
N ALA A 109 11.57 4.64 -3.91
CA ALA A 109 10.84 5.61 -3.14
C ALA A 109 11.21 5.55 -1.65
N PHE A 110 11.38 6.72 -1.03
CA PHE A 110 11.68 6.83 0.40
C PHE A 110 11.08 8.11 0.99
N PRO A 111 10.76 8.15 2.30
CA PRO A 111 10.29 9.36 2.96
C PRO A 111 11.35 10.46 2.96
N SER A 112 10.92 11.70 2.73
CA SER A 112 11.78 12.87 2.80
C SER A 112 11.91 13.41 4.23
N SER A 113 12.90 14.26 4.47
CA SER A 113 13.06 15.09 5.67
C SER A 113 11.78 15.83 6.10
N LYS A 114 10.97 16.27 5.14
CA LYS A 114 9.69 16.94 5.40
C LYS A 114 8.57 15.91 5.65
N ASP A 115 7.88 16.05 6.77
CA ASP A 115 6.81 15.13 7.18
C ASP A 115 5.77 14.89 6.08
N GLY A 116 5.48 13.62 5.84
CA GLY A 116 4.45 13.18 4.90
C GLY A 116 4.80 13.34 3.42
N HIS A 117 6.02 13.77 3.10
CA HIS A 117 6.54 13.76 1.75
C HIS A 117 7.30 12.47 1.43
N VAL A 118 7.16 11.99 0.20
CA VAL A 118 7.90 10.84 -0.34
C VAL A 118 8.67 11.30 -1.57
N LYS A 119 9.97 11.00 -1.62
CA LYS A 119 10.82 11.23 -2.79
C LYS A 119 10.91 9.95 -3.59
N VAL A 120 10.87 10.08 -4.91
CA VAL A 120 11.04 8.99 -5.86
C VAL A 120 12.23 9.33 -6.72
N VAL A 121 13.23 8.45 -6.73
CA VAL A 121 14.46 8.59 -7.50
C VAL A 121 14.56 7.49 -8.54
N ASP A 122 15.13 7.83 -9.69
CA ASP A 122 15.52 6.87 -10.71
C ASP A 122 16.91 6.33 -10.35
N LEU A 123 17.04 5.01 -10.20
CA LEU A 123 18.29 4.33 -9.81
C LEU A 123 19.29 4.15 -10.97
N GLN A 124 18.85 4.36 -12.20
CA GLN A 124 19.72 4.33 -13.37
C GLN A 124 20.43 5.68 -13.52
N THR A 125 19.70 6.79 -13.41
CA THR A 125 20.26 8.14 -13.55
C THR A 125 20.65 8.78 -12.22
N ASN A 126 20.25 8.19 -11.08
CA ASN A 126 20.39 8.77 -9.74
C ASN A 126 19.76 10.16 -9.60
N THR A 127 18.70 10.45 -10.38
CA THR A 127 18.02 11.76 -10.33
C THR A 127 16.67 11.66 -9.63
N LEU A 128 16.29 12.74 -8.94
CA LEU A 128 14.96 12.89 -8.40
C LEU A 128 13.94 12.97 -9.55
N VAL A 129 12.97 12.06 -9.53
CA VAL A 129 11.89 11.97 -10.53
C VAL A 129 10.70 12.81 -10.09
N THR A 130 10.24 12.58 -8.86
CA THR A 130 9.09 13.28 -8.31
C THR A 130 9.14 13.35 -6.79
N THR A 131 8.45 14.33 -6.22
CA THR A 131 8.21 14.44 -4.77
C THR A 131 6.71 14.45 -4.53
N ILE A 132 6.22 13.42 -3.86
CA ILE A 132 4.81 13.21 -3.56
C ILE A 132 4.50 13.81 -2.19
N ASN A 133 3.57 14.77 -2.14
CA ASN A 133 2.99 15.26 -0.90
C ASN A 133 1.86 14.32 -0.46
N ALA A 134 2.22 13.24 0.23
CA ALA A 134 1.30 12.15 0.48
C ALA A 134 0.41 12.38 1.70
N HIS A 135 0.96 12.89 2.80
CA HIS A 135 0.26 13.05 4.08
C HIS A 135 0.71 14.33 4.82
N TYR A 136 -0.04 14.74 5.84
CA TYR A 136 0.38 15.83 6.74
C TYR A 136 1.33 15.38 7.85
N ARG A 137 1.37 14.08 8.11
CA ARG A 137 2.19 13.44 9.15
C ARG A 137 3.16 12.47 8.52
N LYS A 138 4.18 12.10 9.28
CA LYS A 138 5.20 11.12 8.90
C LYS A 138 4.60 9.88 8.27
N ILE A 139 5.30 9.38 7.25
CA ILE A 139 4.97 8.15 6.54
C ILE A 139 5.32 6.95 7.44
N SER A 140 4.34 6.09 7.73
CA SER A 140 4.54 4.87 8.51
C SER A 140 4.74 3.64 7.63
N ALA A 141 4.08 3.60 6.48
CA ALA A 141 4.17 2.51 5.51
C ALA A 141 4.23 3.06 4.07
N LEU A 142 5.04 2.40 3.25
CA LEU A 142 5.34 2.76 1.88
C LEU A 142 5.49 1.46 1.08
N SER A 143 4.85 1.39 -0.08
CA SER A 143 4.91 0.21 -0.95
C SER A 143 4.78 0.63 -2.41
N MET A 144 5.46 -0.08 -3.29
CA MET A 144 5.46 0.14 -4.74
C MET A 144 5.04 -1.17 -5.39
N ASN A 145 4.29 -1.09 -6.49
CA ASN A 145 3.95 -2.28 -7.25
C ASN A 145 5.12 -2.80 -8.10
N ASP A 146 5.01 -4.05 -8.54
CA ASP A 146 6.05 -4.67 -9.38
C ASP A 146 6.11 -4.05 -10.79
N SER A 147 4.99 -3.51 -11.29
CA SER A 147 4.94 -2.79 -12.58
C SER A 147 5.52 -1.37 -12.52
N GLU A 148 5.90 -0.87 -11.33
CA GLU A 148 6.47 0.46 -11.10
C GLU A 148 5.59 1.66 -11.52
N THR A 149 4.29 1.43 -11.63
CA THR A 149 3.29 2.45 -12.01
C THR A 149 2.53 3.03 -10.83
N LEU A 150 2.57 2.37 -9.67
CA LEU A 150 1.76 2.73 -8.50
C LEU A 150 2.60 2.75 -7.23
N ILE A 151 2.30 3.71 -6.36
CA ILE A 151 2.85 3.77 -5.01
C ILE A 151 1.75 4.00 -3.98
N ALA A 152 1.75 3.17 -2.93
CA ALA A 152 0.83 3.26 -1.82
C ALA A 152 1.55 3.81 -0.59
N THR A 153 0.89 4.71 0.12
CA THR A 153 1.44 5.40 1.30
C THR A 153 0.42 5.41 2.44
N ALA A 154 0.91 5.27 3.66
CA ALA A 154 0.12 5.53 4.87
C ALA A 154 0.93 6.38 5.86
N SER A 155 0.24 7.21 6.62
CA SER A 155 0.85 7.99 7.71
C SER A 155 0.82 7.26 9.04
N GLU A 156 1.51 7.78 10.04
CA GLU A 156 1.45 7.31 11.44
C GLU A 156 0.03 7.29 12.04
N ILE A 157 -0.90 8.08 11.50
CA ILE A 157 -2.31 8.06 11.91
C ILE A 157 -3.02 6.81 11.34
N GLY A 158 -2.60 6.34 10.16
CA GLY A 158 -3.08 5.10 9.53
C GLY A 158 -4.60 4.99 9.33
N THR A 159 -5.32 6.11 9.28
CA THR A 159 -6.76 6.15 8.96
C THR A 159 -7.03 6.04 7.47
N VAL A 160 -6.11 6.61 6.67
CA VAL A 160 -6.23 6.74 5.23
C VAL A 160 -4.95 6.25 4.57
N ILE A 161 -5.12 5.48 3.50
CA ILE A 161 -4.06 5.04 2.60
C ILE A 161 -4.26 5.77 1.28
N ARG A 162 -3.19 6.29 0.69
CA ARG A 162 -3.26 6.97 -0.61
C ARG A 162 -2.44 6.24 -1.63
N VAL A 163 -3.00 6.10 -2.83
CA VAL A 163 -2.35 5.50 -3.99
C VAL A 163 -2.07 6.60 -5.01
N PHE A 164 -0.84 6.66 -5.49
CA PHE A 164 -0.38 7.63 -6.47
C PHE A 164 0.12 6.92 -7.71
N ASP A 165 0.00 7.61 -8.83
CA ASP A 165 0.59 7.24 -10.11
C ASP A 165 2.08 7.55 -10.13
N LEU A 166 2.88 6.68 -10.72
CA LEU A 166 4.29 6.88 -11.01
C LEU A 166 4.52 6.84 -12.53
N PRO A 167 5.37 7.73 -13.07
CA PRO A 167 6.24 8.67 -12.36
C PRO A 167 5.57 10.02 -12.02
N THR A 168 4.31 10.25 -12.38
CA THR A 168 3.69 11.58 -12.33
C THR A 168 3.53 12.12 -10.89
N GLY A 169 3.37 11.25 -9.90
CA GLY A 169 3.09 11.61 -8.51
C GLY A 169 1.66 12.06 -8.27
N VAL A 170 0.76 11.89 -9.25
CA VAL A 170 -0.65 12.29 -9.13
C VAL A 170 -1.40 11.32 -8.22
N LYS A 171 -2.19 11.85 -7.27
CA LYS A 171 -3.02 11.02 -6.39
C LYS A 171 -4.15 10.38 -7.21
N LEU A 172 -4.18 9.05 -7.25
CA LEU A 172 -5.21 8.28 -7.94
C LEU A 172 -6.36 7.91 -7.02
N LYS A 173 -6.05 7.39 -5.83
CA LYS A 173 -7.06 6.89 -4.89
C LYS A 173 -6.77 7.31 -3.46
N GLU A 174 -7.85 7.42 -2.70
CA GLU A 174 -7.84 7.59 -1.26
C GLU A 174 -8.69 6.49 -0.64
N LEU A 175 -8.06 5.61 0.12
CA LEU A 175 -8.63 4.37 0.62
C LEU A 175 -8.77 4.45 2.15
N ARG A 176 -9.99 4.23 2.64
CA ARG A 176 -10.29 4.36 4.07
C ARG A 176 -10.34 2.99 4.73
N ARG A 177 -9.42 2.73 5.67
CA ARG A 177 -9.35 1.45 6.40
C ARG A 177 -10.55 1.24 7.33
N GLY A 178 -11.09 2.27 7.96
CA GLY A 178 -12.15 2.09 8.95
C GLY A 178 -12.80 3.37 9.44
N HIS A 179 -13.77 3.23 10.36
CA HIS A 179 -14.72 4.29 10.66
C HIS A 179 -14.17 5.50 11.44
N SER A 180 -13.13 5.35 12.27
CA SER A 180 -12.47 6.52 12.90
C SER A 180 -11.23 6.21 13.76
N SER A 181 -10.86 4.95 13.99
CA SER A 181 -9.75 4.65 14.90
C SER A 181 -8.41 4.86 14.21
N SER A 182 -7.47 5.55 14.85
CA SER A 182 -6.05 5.53 14.45
C SER A 182 -5.50 4.10 14.57
N ALA A 183 -4.64 3.70 13.64
CA ALA A 183 -4.00 2.40 13.66
C ALA A 183 -2.58 2.49 13.13
N PHE A 184 -1.69 1.69 13.69
CA PHE A 184 -0.33 1.59 13.18
C PHE A 184 -0.34 0.60 12.00
N ILE A 185 0.00 1.10 10.81
CA ILE A 185 0.06 0.27 9.60
C ILE A 185 1.38 -0.49 9.60
N ASN A 186 1.29 -1.83 9.60
CA ASN A 186 2.45 -2.70 9.62
C ASN A 186 3.01 -2.94 8.21
N SER A 187 2.12 -3.14 7.23
CA SER A 187 2.52 -3.42 5.84
C SER A 187 1.45 -3.00 4.84
N LEU A 188 1.90 -2.63 3.64
CA LEU A 188 1.11 -2.37 2.45
C LEU A 188 1.67 -3.24 1.32
N VAL A 189 0.82 -4.02 0.65
CA VAL A 189 1.27 -4.94 -0.41
C VAL A 189 0.29 -4.90 -1.58
N PHE A 190 0.82 -4.67 -2.78
CA PHE A 190 0.06 -4.79 -4.03
C PHE A 190 -0.10 -6.27 -4.41
N SER A 191 -1.23 -6.58 -5.05
CA SER A 191 -1.41 -7.84 -5.77
C SER A 191 -0.44 -7.92 -6.95
N THR A 192 -0.10 -9.13 -7.38
CA THR A 192 0.77 -9.38 -8.56
C THR A 192 0.21 -8.81 -9.86
N HIS A 193 -1.10 -8.58 -9.95
CA HIS A 193 -1.76 -7.97 -11.10
C HIS A 193 -2.19 -6.52 -10.86
N ASP A 194 -1.75 -5.90 -9.76
CA ASP A 194 -2.07 -4.51 -9.40
C ASP A 194 -3.57 -4.22 -9.22
N GLU A 195 -4.40 -5.26 -9.11
CA GLU A 195 -5.85 -5.14 -8.96
C GLU A 195 -6.28 -4.84 -7.53
N TYR A 196 -5.45 -5.21 -6.55
CA TYR A 196 -5.78 -5.07 -5.14
C TYR A 196 -4.60 -4.52 -4.33
N LEU A 197 -4.93 -3.79 -3.27
CA LEU A 197 -3.99 -3.38 -2.23
C LEU A 197 -4.39 -3.99 -0.90
N THR A 198 -3.48 -4.69 -0.25
CA THR A 198 -3.66 -5.24 1.08
C THR A 198 -2.98 -4.36 2.11
N CYS A 199 -3.67 -4.13 3.23
CA CYS A 199 -3.18 -3.36 4.37
C CYS A 199 -3.32 -4.17 5.65
N THR A 200 -2.24 -4.30 6.41
CA THR A 200 -2.24 -4.90 7.75
C THR A 200 -1.98 -3.86 8.82
N SER A 201 -2.64 -4.00 9.97
CA SER A 201 -2.53 -3.04 11.07
C SER A 201 -2.40 -3.73 12.43
N ASP A 202 -2.11 -2.93 13.46
CA ASP A 202 -2.11 -3.32 14.88
C ASP A 202 -3.50 -3.68 15.44
N LYS A 203 -4.57 -3.58 14.63
CA LYS A 203 -5.95 -3.90 15.04
C LYS A 203 -6.36 -5.34 14.77
N ASP A 204 -5.41 -6.23 14.47
CA ASP A 204 -5.64 -7.63 14.08
C ASP A 204 -6.58 -7.78 12.87
N THR A 205 -6.72 -6.72 12.07
CA THR A 205 -7.50 -6.69 10.84
C THR A 205 -6.62 -6.48 9.63
N ILE A 206 -6.98 -7.17 8.55
CA ILE A 206 -6.42 -7.02 7.22
C ILE A 206 -7.52 -6.45 6.32
N HIS A 207 -7.22 -5.34 5.66
CA HIS A 207 -8.13 -4.67 4.73
C HIS A 207 -7.60 -4.85 3.31
N ILE A 208 -8.48 -5.25 2.40
CA ILE A 208 -8.18 -5.42 0.98
C ILE A 208 -8.98 -4.37 0.21
N PHE A 209 -8.33 -3.61 -0.65
CA PHE A 209 -8.95 -2.56 -1.47
C PHE A 209 -8.85 -2.90 -2.95
N GLY A 210 -9.93 -2.73 -3.70
CA GLY A 210 -9.91 -2.87 -5.17
C GLY A 210 -9.35 -1.62 -5.84
N LEU A 211 -8.37 -1.78 -6.71
CA LEU A 211 -7.69 -0.70 -7.43
C LEU A 211 -8.24 -0.50 -8.85
N THR A 212 -8.88 -1.51 -9.43
CA THR A 212 -9.51 -1.41 -10.76
C THR A 212 -10.59 -0.33 -10.77
N LYS A 213 -10.66 0.45 -11.86
CA LYS A 213 -11.85 1.26 -12.15
C LYS A 213 -13.02 0.31 -12.36
N SER A 214 -14.11 0.49 -11.62
CA SER A 214 -15.39 -0.17 -11.89
C SER A 214 -15.92 0.32 -13.25
N GLY A 215 -15.44 -0.30 -14.32
CA GLY A 215 -15.88 -0.10 -15.69
C GLY A 215 -16.20 -1.45 -16.31
N CYS A 216 -17.06 -2.24 -15.66
CA CYS A 216 -17.77 -3.31 -16.34
C CYS A 216 -19.12 -2.76 -16.80
N PRO A 217 -19.44 -2.75 -18.10
CA PRO A 217 -20.83 -2.70 -18.52
C PRO A 217 -21.49 -3.95 -17.93
N LEU A 218 -22.47 -3.75 -17.05
CA LEU A 218 -23.38 -4.82 -16.69
C LEU A 218 -23.94 -5.38 -18.01
N PRO A 219 -23.91 -6.70 -18.27
CA PRO A 219 -24.71 -7.25 -19.34
C PRO A 219 -26.15 -6.90 -19.01
N SER A 220 -26.75 -6.05 -19.83
CA SER A 220 -28.18 -5.77 -19.79
C SER A 220 -28.90 -7.08 -20.04
N SER A 221 -29.31 -7.76 -18.96
CA SER A 221 -30.29 -8.82 -19.03
C SER A 221 -31.58 -8.17 -19.48
N SER A 222 -31.85 -8.27 -20.78
CA SER A 222 -33.11 -7.98 -21.42
C SER A 222 -34.19 -8.91 -20.88
N SER A 223 -34.76 -8.59 -19.74
CA SER A 223 -36.11 -9.05 -19.41
C SER A 223 -37.09 -8.16 -20.17
N GLN A 224 -37.55 -8.69 -21.32
CA GLN A 224 -38.77 -8.23 -21.96
C GLN A 224 -39.93 -8.36 -20.96
N GLU A 225 -40.39 -7.25 -20.42
CA GLU A 225 -41.74 -7.14 -19.89
C GLU A 225 -42.59 -6.38 -20.91
N THR A 226 -43.45 -7.16 -21.57
CA THR A 226 -44.57 -6.73 -22.40
C THR A 226 -45.48 -5.76 -21.62
N PRO A 227 -45.80 -4.56 -22.12
CA PRO A 227 -46.89 -3.77 -21.56
C PRO A 227 -48.21 -4.23 -22.16
N ALA A 228 -49.07 -4.84 -21.33
CA ALA A 228 -50.47 -5.03 -21.65
C ALA A 228 -51.20 -3.67 -21.64
N GLN A 229 -51.88 -3.40 -22.75
CA GLN A 229 -53.00 -2.47 -22.99
C GLN A 229 -53.98 -2.48 -21.80
N GLN A 230 -54.67 -1.43 -21.32
CA GLN A 230 -55.36 -0.23 -21.89
C GLN A 230 -56.09 0.47 -20.68
N PRO A 231 -56.88 1.56 -20.80
CA PRO A 231 -56.99 2.60 -21.83
C PRO A 231 -56.99 4.04 -21.26
N ALA A 232 -57.06 5.00 -22.20
CA ALA A 232 -57.01 6.44 -22.06
C ALA A 232 -58.16 7.11 -21.28
N GLN A 233 -57.84 8.18 -20.54
CA GLN A 233 -58.70 9.35 -20.38
C GLN A 233 -57.85 10.64 -20.46
N GLN A 234 -58.35 11.61 -21.24
CA GLN A 234 -57.71 12.87 -21.59
C GLN A 234 -57.63 13.86 -20.40
N PRO A 235 -56.64 14.78 -20.37
CA PRO A 235 -56.66 15.91 -19.44
C PRO A 235 -57.42 17.10 -20.05
N SER A 236 -58.45 17.57 -19.34
CA SER A 236 -59.06 18.89 -19.58
C SER A 236 -58.50 19.91 -18.59
N ALA A 237 -58.01 21.02 -19.15
CA ALA A 237 -57.43 22.16 -18.45
C ALA A 237 -58.43 22.89 -17.53
N MET A 238 -57.96 23.36 -16.37
CA MET A 238 -58.44 24.60 -15.73
C MET A 238 -57.53 25.00 -14.55
N ASN A 239 -56.86 26.15 -14.71
CA ASN A 239 -56.44 27.07 -13.64
C ASN A 239 -57.57 28.14 -13.50
N PRO A 240 -57.56 29.14 -12.58
CA PRO A 240 -56.58 29.46 -11.52
C PRO A 240 -57.22 29.86 -10.16
N THR A 241 -56.37 30.25 -9.19
CA THR A 241 -56.46 31.44 -8.29
C THR A 241 -56.32 31.21 -6.77
N ALA A 242 -55.68 32.21 -6.14
CA ALA A 242 -55.59 32.56 -4.71
C ALA A 242 -54.64 31.70 -3.84
N SER A 243 -53.41 32.14 -3.52
CA SER A 243 -52.98 33.23 -2.60
C SER A 243 -52.86 32.80 -1.12
N THR A 244 -51.83 33.39 -0.48
CA THR A 244 -51.58 33.52 0.98
C THR A 244 -50.71 32.44 1.66
N SER A 245 -49.40 32.74 1.76
CA SER A 245 -48.57 32.92 2.98
C SER A 245 -49.30 32.62 4.33
N TRP A 246 -48.80 31.94 5.38
CA TRP A 246 -47.69 32.11 6.34
C TRP A 246 -47.57 30.73 7.07
N SER A 247 -46.54 30.25 7.77
CA SER A 247 -45.81 30.78 8.92
C SER A 247 -44.83 29.71 9.44
N LEU A 248 -43.80 30.13 10.19
CA LEU A 248 -42.85 29.30 10.93
C LEU A 248 -43.53 28.61 12.14
N GLY A 249 -43.22 27.33 12.37
CA GLY A 249 -43.62 26.57 13.56
C GLY A 249 -42.56 25.52 13.93
N LEU A 250 -42.18 25.49 15.20
CA LEU A 250 -41.04 24.79 15.79
C LEU A 250 -41.21 23.26 15.93
N ILE A 251 -40.08 22.57 15.74
CA ILE A 251 -39.56 21.31 16.32
C ILE A 251 -40.47 20.58 17.34
N SER A 252 -40.81 19.31 17.07
CA SER A 252 -40.45 18.14 17.92
C SER A 252 -41.10 16.83 17.41
N GLY A 253 -40.27 15.82 17.16
CA GLY A 253 -40.57 14.40 17.40
C GLY A 253 -41.52 13.66 16.45
N MET A 254 -40.96 12.83 15.56
CA MET A 254 -41.08 11.36 15.55
C MET A 254 -40.61 10.79 14.21
N CYS A 255 -39.97 9.62 14.29
CA CYS A 255 -39.40 8.85 13.19
C CYS A 255 -40.51 8.19 12.37
N GLU A 256 -40.51 8.35 11.03
CA GLU A 256 -40.40 7.25 10.06
C GLU A 256 -40.60 7.73 8.61
N SER A 257 -39.93 6.99 7.73
CA SER A 257 -39.86 7.06 6.27
C SER A 257 -41.06 7.59 5.51
N ILE A 258 -40.81 8.35 4.43
CA ILE A 258 -41.32 8.06 3.08
C ILE A 258 -40.25 8.47 2.04
N TYR A 259 -39.91 7.50 1.20
CA TYR A 259 -39.24 7.65 -0.08
C TYR A 259 -39.95 8.70 -0.95
N ASN A 260 -39.25 9.78 -1.31
CA ASN A 260 -39.28 10.44 -2.62
C ASN A 260 -38.79 11.89 -2.49
N SER A 261 -37.57 12.13 -2.95
CA SER A 261 -37.31 13.31 -3.77
C SER A 261 -35.98 13.08 -4.50
N ALA A 262 -36.13 12.71 -5.76
CA ALA A 262 -35.06 12.75 -6.75
C ALA A 262 -34.48 14.16 -6.79
N THR A 263 -33.40 14.37 -6.02
CA THR A 263 -32.61 15.58 -6.12
C THR A 263 -31.55 15.28 -7.17
N TYR A 264 -31.78 15.83 -8.34
CA TYR A 264 -30.92 15.78 -9.52
C TYR A 264 -29.52 16.28 -9.15
N ILE A 265 -28.57 15.37 -8.92
CA ILE A 265 -27.15 15.75 -8.75
C ILE A 265 -26.58 15.91 -10.16
N PRO A 266 -26.13 17.10 -10.58
CA PRO A 266 -25.55 17.30 -11.89
C PRO A 266 -24.29 16.45 -12.06
N SER A 267 -24.15 15.81 -13.22
CA SER A 267 -23.05 14.89 -13.59
C SER A 267 -21.66 15.54 -13.74
N VAL A 268 -21.43 16.70 -13.12
CA VAL A 268 -20.18 17.49 -13.23
C VAL A 268 -19.49 17.70 -11.86
N ILE A 269 -20.00 17.12 -10.77
CA ILE A 269 -19.33 17.11 -9.45
C ILE A 269 -18.95 15.69 -9.02
N GLY A 270 -18.48 14.87 -9.97
CA GLY A 270 -18.11 13.46 -9.75
C GLY A 270 -16.63 13.22 -9.41
N SER A 271 -15.79 14.25 -9.32
CA SER A 271 -14.34 14.10 -9.15
C SER A 271 -13.80 14.65 -7.81
N ALA A 272 -14.66 14.83 -6.81
CA ALA A 272 -14.26 15.24 -5.47
C ALA A 272 -14.74 14.23 -4.42
N TYR A 273 -13.79 13.53 -3.80
CA TYR A 273 -13.97 12.79 -2.55
C TYR A 273 -14.99 11.65 -2.55
N ILE A 274 -14.66 10.53 -3.18
CA ILE A 274 -15.14 9.23 -2.72
C ILE A 274 -13.93 8.50 -2.17
N SER A 275 -13.78 8.46 -0.85
CA SER A 275 -12.85 7.53 -0.24
C SER A 275 -13.41 6.13 -0.45
N GLU A 276 -12.78 5.33 -1.31
CA GLU A 276 -13.21 3.95 -1.51
C GLU A 276 -13.00 3.17 -0.21
N ARG A 277 -14.01 2.38 0.16
CA ARG A 277 -13.93 1.49 1.31
C ARG A 277 -13.21 0.20 0.93
N ASP A 278 -12.82 -0.53 1.95
CA ASP A 278 -12.33 -1.89 1.85
C ASP A 278 -13.30 -2.79 1.07
N PHE A 279 -12.76 -3.47 0.07
CA PHE A 279 -13.44 -4.53 -0.68
C PHE A 279 -13.70 -5.74 0.22
N ALA A 280 -12.73 -6.09 1.07
CA ALA A 280 -12.85 -7.20 2.01
C ALA A 280 -12.05 -6.95 3.28
N VAL A 281 -12.52 -7.53 4.39
CA VAL A 281 -11.84 -7.49 5.70
C VAL A 281 -11.68 -8.90 6.23
N ALA A 282 -10.46 -9.24 6.64
CA ALA A 282 -10.19 -10.45 7.40
C ALA A 282 -9.74 -10.07 8.83
N LYS A 283 -10.30 -10.74 9.83
CA LYS A 283 -9.87 -10.61 11.23
C LYS A 283 -9.04 -11.84 11.61
N ILE A 284 -7.85 -11.61 12.14
CA ILE A 284 -6.95 -12.69 12.54
C ILE A 284 -7.38 -13.19 13.92
N PRO A 285 -7.56 -14.51 14.14
CA PRO A 285 -7.95 -15.05 15.43
C PRO A 285 -6.93 -14.68 16.52
N SER A 286 -7.39 -14.04 17.59
CA SER A 286 -6.56 -13.39 18.62
C SER A 286 -5.81 -14.35 19.55
N THR A 287 -5.81 -15.66 19.28
CA THR A 287 -5.12 -16.66 20.12
C THR A 287 -3.59 -16.63 19.94
N LYS A 288 -3.08 -15.88 18.95
CA LYS A 288 -1.65 -15.59 18.78
C LYS A 288 -1.42 -14.09 18.53
N LYS A 289 -1.29 -13.31 19.60
CA LYS A 289 -1.00 -11.85 19.59
C LYS A 289 0.41 -11.50 19.09
N CYS A 290 0.86 -12.00 17.94
CA CYS A 290 2.27 -11.85 17.53
C CYS A 290 2.55 -11.13 16.20
N LEU A 291 1.58 -10.45 15.59
CA LEU A 291 1.84 -9.54 14.46
C LEU A 291 2.51 -8.21 14.87
N HIS A 292 3.36 -8.22 15.90
CA HIS A 292 4.31 -7.15 16.20
C HIS A 292 5.48 -7.10 15.21
N SER A 293 5.67 -8.14 14.38
CA SER A 293 6.75 -8.20 13.39
C SER A 293 6.30 -7.59 12.05
N LYS A 294 7.16 -6.76 11.44
CA LYS A 294 6.98 -6.17 10.10
C LYS A 294 7.00 -7.24 8.98
N LYS A 295 6.13 -8.25 9.01
CA LYS A 295 6.18 -9.37 8.07
C LYS A 295 4.81 -9.69 7.45
N PHE A 296 4.90 -10.08 6.20
CA PHE A 296 3.97 -9.81 5.11
C PHE A 296 2.62 -10.51 5.26
N ALA A 297 1.54 -9.78 4.91
CA ALA A 297 0.36 -10.40 4.36
C ALA A 297 0.31 -10.06 2.88
N PHE A 298 0.41 -11.06 2.01
CA PHE A 298 0.09 -10.86 0.61
C PHE A 298 -1.08 -11.76 0.24
N VAL A 299 -1.96 -11.19 -0.57
CA VAL A 299 -3.06 -11.91 -1.17
C VAL A 299 -2.55 -12.36 -2.54
N THR A 300 -2.41 -13.66 -2.73
CA THR A 300 -2.10 -14.25 -4.04
C THR A 300 -3.31 -15.06 -4.50
N CYS A 301 -3.62 -14.99 -5.80
CA CYS A 301 -4.63 -15.85 -6.41
C CYS A 301 -3.91 -17.05 -7.03
N PHE A 302 -4.21 -18.25 -6.54
CA PHE A 302 -3.73 -19.50 -7.11
C PHE A 302 -4.94 -20.34 -7.52
N ASP A 303 -5.06 -20.62 -8.82
CA ASP A 303 -6.12 -21.47 -9.40
C ASP A 303 -7.55 -21.11 -8.93
N LYS A 304 -7.94 -19.84 -9.10
CA LYS A 304 -9.24 -19.26 -8.67
C LYS A 304 -9.49 -19.27 -7.15
N MET A 305 -8.50 -19.65 -6.34
CA MET A 305 -8.55 -19.51 -4.89
C MET A 305 -7.69 -18.34 -4.41
N TRP A 306 -8.26 -17.52 -3.54
CA TRP A 306 -7.56 -16.42 -2.88
C TRP A 306 -6.84 -16.93 -1.64
N LEU A 307 -5.50 -16.89 -1.68
CA LEU A 307 -4.66 -17.26 -0.56
C LEU A 307 -4.14 -15.99 0.11
N LEU A 308 -4.67 -15.70 1.29
CA LEU A 308 -4.12 -14.71 2.20
C LEU A 308 -2.99 -15.38 3.00
N ILE A 309 -1.75 -15.18 2.58
CA ILE A 309 -0.59 -15.65 3.34
C ILE A 309 -0.18 -14.53 4.29
N ALA A 310 -0.61 -14.63 5.55
CA ALA A 310 -0.06 -13.83 6.64
C ALA A 310 1.04 -14.63 7.33
N ALA A 311 2.29 -14.27 7.10
CA ALA A 311 3.44 -14.95 7.69
C ALA A 311 3.99 -14.15 8.87
N ASP A 312 3.69 -14.62 10.08
CA ASP A 312 4.36 -14.16 11.30
C ASP A 312 5.57 -15.06 11.56
N PHE A 313 6.76 -14.60 11.18
CA PHE A 313 8.00 -15.30 11.54
C PHE A 313 8.45 -14.85 12.93
N GLN A 314 7.73 -15.28 13.96
CA GLN A 314 8.32 -15.44 15.28
C GLN A 314 8.80 -16.88 15.43
N GLY A 315 10.13 -17.03 15.50
CA GLY A 315 10.83 -18.18 16.09
C GLY A 315 10.42 -19.56 15.64
#